data_AF-A0A9W9LR63-F1
#
_entry.id   AF-A0A9W9LR63-F1
#
_cell.length_a   1.000
_cell.length_b   1.000
_cell.length_c   1.000
_cell.angle_alpha   90.00
_cell.angle_beta   90.00
_cell.angle_gamma   90.00
#
_symmetry.space_group_name_H-M   'P 1'
#
loop_
_entity.id
_entity.type
_entity.pdbx_description
1 polymer ?
#
loop_
_entity_poly.entity_id
_entity_poly.type
_entity_poly.pdbx_seq_one_letter_code
_entity_poly.pdbx_strand_id
1 'polypeptide(L)'
;MDITGLTLIRPDRRSLSRPTVALPILQPYRALNDSLHPSSPTRSPIPSIAKNHPTWVRFTALSPVRVEPQEKKKNPKGRAYKRVQYTRRFVNVTMTGGKRKMNPNPGS
;
A
#
# COMPACT_ATOMS: atom_id res chain seq x y z
N MET A 1 -49.44 -34.62 -6.85
CA MET A 1 -49.35 -33.82 -5.61
C MET A 1 -48.57 -32.57 -5.97
N ASP A 2 -49.29 -31.61 -6.53
CA ASP A 2 -48.71 -30.40 -7.12
C ASP A 2 -48.49 -29.37 -6.01
N ILE A 3 -47.28 -28.81 -5.94
CA ILE A 3 -46.91 -27.79 -4.97
C ILE A 3 -46.37 -26.56 -5.72
N THR A 4 -47.22 -25.97 -6.55
CA THR A 4 -47.03 -24.60 -7.05
C THR A 4 -47.49 -23.63 -5.98
N GLY A 5 -46.57 -23.07 -5.18
CA GLY A 5 -46.96 -22.10 -4.16
C GLY A 5 -45.83 -21.57 -3.30
N LEU A 6 -44.87 -20.84 -3.87
CA LEU A 6 -43.99 -19.96 -3.09
C LEU A 6 -43.98 -18.56 -3.71
N THR A 7 -45.00 -17.78 -3.34
CA THR A 7 -45.02 -16.33 -3.52
C THR A 7 -43.96 -15.70 -2.61
N LEU A 8 -42.84 -15.28 -3.21
CA LEU A 8 -41.78 -14.55 -2.52
C LEU A 8 -42.30 -13.14 -2.16
N ILE A 9 -42.74 -12.98 -0.91
CA ILE A 9 -43.03 -11.69 -0.29
C ILE A 9 -41.73 -10.87 -0.30
N ARG A 10 -41.70 -9.79 -1.08
CA ARG A 10 -40.63 -8.80 -1.06
C ARG A 10 -40.83 -7.91 0.17
N PRO A 11 -39.93 -7.86 1.16
CA PRO A 11 -40.01 -6.84 2.19
C PRO A 11 -39.60 -5.48 1.61
N ASP A 12 -40.46 -4.53 1.92
CA ASP A 12 -40.57 -3.18 1.40
C ASP A 12 -39.31 -2.33 1.67
N ARG A 13 -38.89 -1.56 0.65
CA ARG A 13 -37.71 -0.71 0.66
C ARG A 13 -38.10 0.66 1.21
N ARG A 14 -38.49 0.74 2.49
CA ARG A 14 -38.85 2.00 3.15
C ARG A 14 -37.79 2.47 4.13
N SER A 15 -37.09 3.52 3.67
CA SER A 15 -36.69 4.70 4.43
C SER A 15 -36.15 4.49 5.85
N LEU A 16 -34.83 4.36 5.97
CA LEU A 16 -34.12 4.88 7.13
C LEU A 16 -33.27 6.06 6.68
N SER A 17 -33.79 7.24 6.97
CA SER A 17 -33.08 8.52 6.94
C SER A 17 -31.76 8.40 7.69
N ARG A 18 -30.66 8.62 6.98
CA ARG A 18 -29.34 8.78 7.62
C ARG A 18 -29.30 10.18 8.24
N PRO A 19 -29.04 10.36 9.54
CA PRO A 19 -28.69 11.68 10.05
C PRO A 19 -27.29 12.04 9.56
N THR A 20 -27.22 13.06 8.70
CA THR A 20 -25.96 13.71 8.31
C THR A 20 -25.36 14.36 9.55
N VAL A 21 -24.31 13.76 10.09
CA VAL A 21 -23.48 14.41 11.13
C VAL A 21 -22.63 15.46 10.41
N ALA A 22 -22.92 16.73 10.66
CA ALA A 22 -22.15 17.86 10.13
C ALA A 22 -20.71 17.80 10.67
N LEU A 23 -19.73 17.70 9.77
CA LEU A 23 -18.31 17.82 10.12
C LEU A 23 -17.97 19.30 10.38
N PRO A 24 -17.28 19.64 11.47
CA PRO A 24 -16.82 21.00 11.69
C PRO A 24 -15.74 21.36 10.66
N ILE A 25 -15.98 22.48 10.00
CA ILE A 25 -15.11 23.14 9.02
C ILE A 25 -13.75 23.41 9.68
N LEU A 26 -12.69 22.78 9.17
CA LEU A 26 -11.32 23.13 9.52
C LEU A 26 -11.03 24.51 8.93
N GLN A 27 -10.84 25.51 9.80
CA GLN A 27 -10.44 26.86 9.42
C GLN A 27 -9.03 26.83 8.78
N PRO A 28 -8.77 27.55 7.68
CA PRO A 28 -7.44 27.66 7.12
C PRO A 28 -6.59 28.60 7.99
N TYR A 29 -5.44 28.12 8.45
CA TYR A 29 -4.43 28.99 9.05
C TYR A 29 -4.01 30.05 8.02
N ARG A 30 -4.23 31.32 8.39
CA ARG A 30 -3.76 32.50 7.66
C ARG A 30 -2.23 32.54 7.66
N ALA A 31 -1.66 32.71 6.47
CA ALA A 31 -0.27 33.05 6.26
C ALA A 31 0.02 34.47 6.76
N LEU A 32 1.02 34.62 7.63
CA LEU A 32 1.76 35.87 7.86
C LEU A 32 3.17 35.50 8.35
N ASN A 33 4.16 35.66 7.47
CA ASN A 33 5.34 36.50 7.71
C ASN A 33 6.36 36.28 6.59
N ASP A 34 6.14 37.02 5.50
CA ASP A 34 7.25 37.64 4.78
C ASP A 34 8.04 38.46 5.80
N SER A 35 9.32 38.17 5.98
CA SER A 35 10.38 39.15 6.25
C SER A 35 11.72 38.44 6.44
N LEU A 36 12.76 39.04 5.83
CA LEU A 36 14.19 38.86 6.09
C LEU A 36 14.92 37.81 5.25
N HIS A 37 15.17 38.16 3.98
CA HIS A 37 16.45 37.86 3.35
C HIS A 37 17.51 38.84 3.91
N PRO A 38 18.62 38.35 4.45
CA PRO A 38 19.88 39.05 4.20
C PRO A 38 21.03 38.11 3.82
N SER A 39 21.89 38.66 2.96
CA SER A 39 23.25 38.27 2.62
C SER A 39 23.45 37.06 1.69
N SER A 40 23.77 37.42 0.44
CA SER A 40 24.43 36.61 -0.59
C SER A 40 25.64 35.87 -0.04
N PRO A 41 25.82 34.56 -0.30
CA PRO A 41 27.11 33.93 -0.09
C PRO A 41 28.06 34.39 -1.21
N THR A 42 29.18 35.00 -0.82
CA THR A 42 30.31 35.27 -1.70
C THR A 42 30.74 33.97 -2.37
N ARG A 43 30.44 33.84 -3.67
CA ARG A 43 30.85 32.68 -4.48
C ARG A 43 32.35 32.77 -4.70
N SER A 44 33.13 32.05 -3.91
CA SER A 44 34.55 31.81 -4.17
C SER A 44 34.73 31.17 -5.57
N PRO A 45 35.80 31.51 -6.32
CA PRO A 45 36.05 30.90 -7.62
C PRO A 45 36.27 29.40 -7.45
N ILE A 46 35.45 28.59 -8.12
CA ILE A 46 35.61 27.14 -8.19
C ILE A 46 36.94 26.86 -8.91
N PRO A 47 37.89 26.10 -8.32
CA PRO A 47 39.09 25.71 -9.07
C PRO A 47 38.68 24.85 -10.27
N SER A 48 39.30 25.12 -11.43
CA SER A 48 39.10 24.37 -12.67
C SER A 48 39.56 22.93 -12.49
N ILE A 49 38.64 22.07 -12.04
CA ILE A 49 38.93 20.66 -11.90
C ILE A 49 38.97 20.04 -13.31
N ALA A 50 40.17 19.88 -13.85
CA ALA A 50 40.46 18.90 -14.89
C ALA A 50 40.28 17.48 -14.32
N LYS A 51 39.03 17.02 -14.20
CA LYS A 51 38.69 15.64 -13.84
C LYS A 51 38.71 14.79 -15.12
N ASN A 52 39.90 14.45 -15.61
CA ASN A 52 40.06 13.31 -16.51
C ASN A 52 40.03 12.02 -15.68
N HIS A 53 38.82 11.56 -15.34
CA HIS A 53 38.59 10.22 -14.85
C HIS A 53 37.45 9.62 -15.68
N PRO A 54 37.61 8.44 -16.32
CA PRO A 54 36.53 7.82 -17.04
C PRO A 54 35.47 7.33 -16.04
N THR A 55 34.52 8.18 -15.69
CA THR A 55 33.34 7.80 -14.89
C THR A 55 32.29 7.17 -15.80
N TRP A 56 32.63 6.08 -16.50
CA TRP A 56 31.65 5.32 -17.31
C TRP A 56 31.91 3.81 -17.37
N VAL A 57 32.65 3.22 -16.43
CA VAL A 57 32.86 1.75 -16.46
C VAL A 57 32.74 1.13 -15.07
N ARG A 58 31.53 1.20 -14.48
CA ARG A 58 31.03 0.20 -13.53
C ARG A 58 29.51 0.03 -13.64
N PHE A 59 28.96 0.02 -14.85
CA PHE A 59 27.53 -0.27 -15.08
C PHE A 59 27.24 -1.75 -15.39
N THR A 60 28.25 -2.61 -15.40
CA THR A 60 28.08 -4.02 -15.81
C THR A 60 28.81 -4.97 -14.86
N ALA A 61 28.28 -5.23 -13.66
CA ALA A 61 28.66 -6.43 -12.88
C ALA A 61 27.72 -6.73 -11.69
N LEU A 62 26.41 -6.72 -11.90
CA LEU A 62 25.53 -7.66 -11.19
C LEU A 62 24.61 -8.23 -12.25
N SER A 63 25.09 -9.24 -12.98
CA SER A 63 24.21 -10.08 -13.79
C SER A 63 23.54 -11.05 -12.82
N PRO A 64 22.29 -10.84 -12.38
CA PRO A 64 21.61 -11.84 -11.58
C PRO A 64 21.63 -13.14 -12.37
N VAL A 65 22.03 -14.24 -11.73
CA VAL A 65 21.84 -15.57 -12.33
C VAL A 65 20.37 -15.65 -12.71
N ARG A 66 20.10 -15.76 -14.01
CA ARG A 66 18.74 -15.71 -14.53
C ARG A 66 18.06 -17.02 -14.15
N VAL A 67 17.36 -17.00 -13.03
CA VAL A 67 16.51 -18.09 -12.60
C VAL A 67 15.16 -17.90 -13.27
N GLU A 68 14.80 -18.82 -14.16
CA GLU A 68 13.48 -18.84 -14.78
C GLU A 68 12.39 -19.06 -13.70
N PRO A 69 11.23 -18.41 -13.83
CA PRO A 69 10.18 -18.52 -12.84
C PRO A 69 9.67 -19.96 -12.76
N GLN A 70 9.70 -20.54 -11.57
CA GLN A 70 9.15 -21.86 -11.34
C GLN A 70 7.64 -21.90 -11.65
N GLU A 71 7.20 -22.95 -12.35
CA GLU A 71 5.78 -23.20 -12.54
C GLU A 71 5.15 -23.54 -11.18
N LYS A 72 4.26 -22.66 -10.72
CA LYS A 72 3.56 -22.78 -9.44
C LYS A 72 2.06 -22.84 -9.65
N LYS A 73 1.37 -23.53 -8.75
CA LYS A 73 -0.09 -23.62 -8.74
C LYS A 73 -0.69 -22.22 -8.81
N LYS A 74 -1.67 -22.03 -9.70
CA LYS A 74 -2.33 -20.74 -9.87
C LYS A 74 -3.08 -20.38 -8.59
N ASN A 75 -2.87 -19.16 -8.11
CA ASN A 75 -3.68 -18.63 -7.03
C ASN A 75 -5.12 -18.41 -7.52
N PRO A 76 -6.15 -18.82 -6.75
CA PRO A 76 -7.53 -18.53 -7.10
C PRO A 76 -7.75 -17.01 -7.18
N LYS A 77 -8.78 -16.58 -7.91
CA LYS A 77 -9.11 -15.16 -8.12
C LYS A 77 -10.40 -14.77 -7.38
N GLY A 78 -10.60 -13.47 -7.18
CA GLY A 78 -11.83 -12.91 -6.61
C GLY A 78 -12.16 -13.42 -5.19
N ARG A 79 -13.41 -13.84 -5.00
CA ARG A 79 -13.95 -14.28 -3.69
C ARG A 79 -13.22 -15.49 -3.12
N ALA A 80 -12.81 -16.43 -3.97
CA ALA A 80 -12.07 -17.62 -3.53
C ALA A 80 -10.74 -17.23 -2.88
N TYR A 81 -10.01 -16.27 -3.45
CA TYR A 81 -8.78 -15.76 -2.85
C TYR A 81 -9.03 -15.07 -1.50
N LYS A 82 -10.09 -14.27 -1.41
CA LYS A 82 -10.46 -13.59 -0.16
C LYS A 82 -10.79 -14.59 0.96
N ARG A 83 -11.44 -15.72 0.63
CA ARG A 83 -11.69 -16.81 1.59
C ARG A 83 -10.38 -17.40 2.11
N VAL A 84 -9.45 -17.77 1.22
CA VAL A 84 -8.14 -18.31 1.61
C VAL A 84 -7.37 -17.33 2.50
N GLN A 85 -7.39 -16.03 2.18
CA GLN A 85 -6.75 -15.00 3.00
C GLN A 85 -7.39 -14.87 4.38
N TYR A 86 -8.72 -14.86 4.48
CA TYR A 86 -9.44 -14.75 5.75
C TYR A 86 -9.12 -15.94 6.66
N THR A 87 -9.22 -17.17 6.13
CA THR A 87 -8.91 -18.38 6.89
C THR A 87 -7.48 -18.36 7.42
N ARG A 88 -6.49 -17.92 6.62
CA ARG A 88 -5.09 -17.82 7.05
C ARG A 88 -4.81 -16.71 8.06
N ARG A 89 -5.56 -15.60 8.02
CA ARG A 89 -5.31 -14.41 8.87
C ARG A 89 -6.04 -14.45 10.20
N PHE A 90 -7.21 -15.09 10.24
CA PHE A 90 -8.12 -14.97 11.38
C PHE A 90 -8.58 -16.31 11.96
N VAL A 91 -8.76 -17.34 11.13
CA VAL A 91 -9.32 -18.63 11.60
C VAL A 91 -8.20 -19.56 12.06
N ASN A 92 -7.24 -19.87 11.18
CA ASN A 92 -6.22 -20.88 11.43
C ASN A 92 -4.89 -20.22 11.83
N VAL A 93 -4.88 -19.47 12.93
CA VAL A 93 -3.67 -18.73 13.35
C VAL A 93 -2.93 -19.44 14.46
N THR A 94 -1.63 -19.66 14.26
CA THR A 94 -0.78 -20.47 15.16
C THR A 94 -0.05 -19.66 16.23
N MET A 95 0.20 -18.37 16.02
CA MET A 95 0.79 -17.47 17.04
C MET A 95 -0.30 -16.62 17.72
N THR A 96 -0.60 -16.92 18.98
CA THR A 96 -1.56 -16.19 19.82
C THR A 96 -0.91 -15.12 20.70
N GLY A 97 0.41 -15.14 20.89
CA GLY A 97 1.17 -14.13 21.63
C GLY A 97 2.01 -13.22 20.72
N GLY A 98 2.07 -11.93 21.05
CA GLY A 98 2.89 -10.93 20.32
C GLY A 98 2.35 -10.49 18.96
N LYS A 99 3.12 -9.65 18.25
CA LYS A 99 2.76 -9.12 16.92
C LYS A 99 3.02 -10.17 15.84
N ARG A 100 1.99 -10.54 15.07
CA ARG A 100 2.05 -11.58 14.03
C ARG A 100 2.89 -11.16 12.82
N LYS A 101 3.76 -12.06 12.34
CA LYS A 101 4.50 -11.94 11.08
C LYS A 101 3.86 -12.82 10.00
N MET A 102 3.63 -12.29 8.81
CA MET A 102 2.91 -13.00 7.73
C MET A 102 3.79 -13.91 6.86
N ASN A 103 5.09 -13.60 6.77
CA ASN A 103 6.08 -14.36 6.01
C ASN A 103 7.35 -14.52 6.86
N PRO A 104 7.33 -15.39 7.89
CA PRO A 104 8.52 -15.70 8.67
C PRO A 104 9.50 -16.54 7.84
N ASN A 105 10.79 -16.29 8.00
CA ASN A 105 11.80 -17.21 7.47
C ASN A 105 11.89 -18.41 8.43
N PRO A 106 12.20 -19.61 7.93
CA PRO A 106 12.46 -20.75 8.81
C PRO A 106 13.72 -20.45 9.63
N GLY A 107 13.54 -20.06 10.91
CA GLY A 107 14.64 -19.75 11.84
C GLY A 107 14.74 -18.31 12.35
N SER A 108 13.75 -17.45 12.10
CA SER A 108 13.65 -16.10 12.68
C SER A 108 12.51 -15.97 13.69
#